data_AF-M5TSZ5-F1
#
_entry.id   AF-M5TSZ5-F1
#
_cell.length_a   1.000
_cell.length_b   1.000
_cell.length_c   1.000
_cell.angle_alpha   90.00
_cell.angle_beta   90.00
_cell.angle_gamma   90.00
#
_symmetry.space_group_name_H-M   'P 1'
#
loop_
_entity.id
_entity.type
_entity.pdbx_description
1 polymer ?
#
loop_
_entity_poly.entity_id
_entity_poly.type
_entity_poly.pdbx_seq_one_letter_code
_entity_poly.pdbx_strand_id
1 'polypeptide(L)'
;MGDDTMATLFKKQTTRPMPKGAKVIMRTVKGKQKQFAQWTDRKGKRRTAELTDKGDRIKTEAATWTAKYRDGEGKVCEVTTGCRDKQAAQSVLDDLVRRSELVKAKVMTPHQDRIADHQRTPLSNHLAAYLEHLKSRGVHPDRIKTMGTRMQQAADACRWRWLSDLNVDSLERWLGTLTEEPAGDEMPAKLVSASVYNGFVESWVAFGFWCIGKRMAGKRFHFNGEKRLLNNPFEGMRRRDAKQDRRRIARAMTEDELTRLLDAARRRPLNDAMTIRTGPRKGEIAANVSDERKAKLQRLGRERALIYKTFVLTGLRADELRTLTIADLSFGDVPFIKLRHSNEKSRKGSTVALRSDLAADLREWIQGRDRSENVFNVPAGILRIMNRDLTAAGIDKTDADGCVIHIHALRHSFGTHLSRAGVAPRVAQAAMRHSDIALTMNTYTDARLLDTAEAVEALPIARDADPRTVAPMVAPNLVQPKQNESIPDHSADDSDEGTNREKARKTLGFTGFSDVGATRFERATSTSRT
;
A
#
# COMPACT_ATOMS: atom_id res chain seq x y z
N MET A 1 45.14 -1.84 -39.11
CA MET A 1 45.45 -2.41 -37.77
C MET A 1 44.93 -1.42 -36.73
N GLY A 2 43.93 -1.79 -35.95
CA GLY A 2 43.44 -0.95 -34.86
C GLY A 2 44.36 -1.10 -33.65
N ASP A 3 44.66 0.01 -32.97
CA ASP A 3 45.46 0.02 -31.73
C ASP A 3 44.74 -0.79 -30.64
N ASP A 4 45.17 -2.03 -30.44
CA ASP A 4 44.58 -2.97 -29.50
C ASP A 4 44.99 -2.60 -28.09
N THR A 5 44.24 -1.64 -27.54
CA THR A 5 44.58 -0.94 -26.30
C THR A 5 44.42 -1.89 -25.13
N MET A 6 45.52 -2.56 -24.80
CA MET A 6 45.63 -3.54 -23.71
C MET A 6 45.01 -3.02 -22.41
N ALA A 7 44.40 -3.94 -21.67
CA ALA A 7 43.83 -3.67 -20.36
C ALA A 7 44.92 -3.11 -19.42
N THR A 8 44.67 -1.96 -18.79
CA THR A 8 45.70 -1.21 -18.05
C THR A 8 45.24 -0.74 -16.67
N LEU A 9 46.16 -0.76 -15.71
CA LEU A 9 46.00 -0.16 -14.38
C LEU A 9 46.73 1.18 -14.30
N PHE A 10 46.05 2.20 -13.80
CA PHE A 10 46.63 3.51 -13.54
C PHE A 10 46.02 4.16 -12.29
N LYS A 11 46.70 5.16 -11.73
CA LYS A 11 46.15 6.01 -10.66
C LYS A 11 45.69 7.32 -11.28
N LYS A 12 44.42 7.69 -11.06
CA LYS A 12 43.89 8.97 -11.54
C LYS A 12 44.66 10.11 -10.87
N GLN A 13 45.22 11.01 -11.68
CA GLN A 13 45.88 12.22 -11.20
C GLN A 13 44.83 13.34 -11.05
N THR A 14 44.86 14.01 -9.91
CA THR A 14 43.98 15.15 -9.58
C THR A 14 44.84 16.33 -9.15
N THR A 15 44.41 17.57 -9.42
CA THR A 15 45.19 18.75 -9.03
C THR A 15 44.59 19.43 -7.81
N ARG A 16 45.43 19.73 -6.82
CA ARG A 16 45.05 20.47 -5.60
C ARG A 16 45.82 21.80 -5.53
N PRO A 17 45.25 22.87 -4.95
CA PRO A 17 46.00 24.13 -4.79
C PRO A 17 47.27 23.91 -3.98
N MET A 18 48.33 24.67 -4.30
CA MET A 18 49.62 24.59 -3.61
C MET A 18 49.46 24.96 -2.11
N PRO A 19 50.01 24.16 -1.17
CA PRO A 19 49.97 24.49 0.25
C PRO A 19 50.74 25.77 0.58
N LYS A 20 50.18 26.62 1.46
CA LYS A 20 50.86 27.83 1.94
C LYS A 20 52.20 27.45 2.60
N GLY A 21 53.29 28.10 2.19
CA GLY A 21 54.65 27.82 2.69
C GLY A 21 55.39 26.66 2.03
N ALA A 22 54.86 26.07 0.94
CA ALA A 22 55.58 25.07 0.16
C ALA A 22 56.75 25.69 -0.63
N LYS A 23 57.94 25.07 -0.56
CA LYS A 23 59.12 25.46 -1.36
C LYS A 23 59.10 24.74 -2.71
N VAL A 24 59.28 25.47 -3.82
CA VAL A 24 59.42 24.87 -5.15
C VAL A 24 60.86 24.38 -5.33
N ILE A 25 61.04 23.15 -5.80
CA ILE A 25 62.32 22.55 -6.13
C ILE A 25 62.29 21.97 -7.55
N MET A 26 63.36 22.17 -8.31
CA MET A 26 63.54 21.54 -9.62
C MET A 26 64.19 20.17 -9.45
N ARG A 27 63.66 19.15 -10.13
CA ARG A 27 64.28 17.82 -10.20
C ARG A 27 64.16 17.23 -11.60
N THR A 28 65.23 16.64 -12.09
CA THR A 28 65.21 15.87 -13.34
C THR A 28 64.62 14.48 -13.07
N VAL A 29 63.55 14.13 -13.76
CA VAL A 29 62.89 12.81 -13.64
C VAL A 29 62.65 12.27 -15.04
N LYS A 30 63.22 11.09 -15.33
CA LYS A 30 63.20 10.46 -16.67
C LYS A 30 63.63 11.42 -17.80
N GLY A 31 64.78 12.08 -17.61
CA GLY A 31 65.39 12.97 -18.62
C GLY A 31 64.71 14.33 -18.82
N LYS A 32 63.60 14.64 -18.13
CA LYS A 32 62.93 15.95 -18.20
C LYS A 32 63.02 16.68 -16.87
N GLN A 33 63.31 17.98 -16.91
CA GLN A 33 63.22 18.83 -15.71
C GLN A 33 61.76 19.03 -15.33
N LYS A 34 61.45 18.85 -14.04
CA LYS A 34 60.10 19.02 -13.48
C LYS A 34 60.14 19.82 -12.19
N GLN A 35 59.12 20.66 -12.00
CA GLN A 35 58.90 21.40 -10.76
C GLN A 35 58.17 20.51 -9.74
N PHE A 36 58.62 20.54 -8.48
CA PHE A 36 57.99 19.88 -7.35
C PHE A 36 57.79 20.87 -6.21
N ALA A 37 56.61 20.83 -5.56
CA ALA A 37 56.39 21.53 -4.30
C ALA A 37 56.79 20.63 -3.14
N GLN A 38 57.61 21.13 -2.22
CA GLN A 38 57.95 20.47 -0.96
C GLN A 38 57.40 21.26 0.24
N TRP A 39 56.62 20.60 1.09
CA TRP A 39 56.04 21.19 2.29
C TRP A 39 56.04 20.21 3.46
N THR A 40 55.81 20.72 4.67
CA THR A 40 55.56 19.89 5.86
C THR A 40 54.06 19.79 6.08
N ASP A 41 53.54 18.56 6.15
CA ASP A 41 52.13 18.28 6.44
C ASP A 41 51.78 18.63 7.89
N ARG A 42 50.49 18.79 8.24
CA ARG A 42 50.02 19.13 9.60
C ARG A 42 50.46 18.13 10.68
N LYS A 43 50.93 16.95 10.27
CA LYS A 43 51.51 15.89 11.13
C LYS A 43 53.05 15.88 11.14
N GLY A 44 53.72 16.98 10.81
CA GLY A 44 55.19 17.11 10.84
C GLY A 44 55.95 16.37 9.73
N LYS A 45 55.27 15.61 8.86
CA LYS A 45 55.91 14.80 7.81
C LYS A 45 56.20 15.65 6.57
N ARG A 46 57.46 15.69 6.12
CA ARG A 46 57.84 16.27 4.81
C ARG A 46 57.14 15.52 3.68
N ARG A 47 56.50 16.27 2.78
CA ARG A 47 55.83 15.80 1.57
C ARG A 47 56.43 16.49 0.35
N THR A 48 56.36 15.84 -0.80
CA THR A 48 56.80 16.41 -2.08
C THR A 48 55.88 15.90 -3.17
N ALA A 49 55.39 16.79 -4.03
CA ALA A 49 54.49 16.46 -5.14
C ALA A 49 54.85 17.29 -6.38
N GLU A 50 54.63 16.72 -7.57
CA GLU A 50 54.88 17.39 -8.85
C GLU A 50 53.90 18.57 -9.01
N LEU A 51 54.36 19.69 -9.56
CA LEU A 51 53.51 20.83 -9.88
C LEU A 51 52.85 20.68 -11.26
N THR A 52 51.72 21.36 -11.48
CA THR A 52 51.16 21.65 -12.80
C THR A 52 52.16 22.45 -13.63
N ASP A 53 52.01 22.40 -14.95
CA ASP A 53 52.97 23.03 -15.87
C ASP A 53 52.87 24.58 -15.81
N LYS A 54 51.82 25.11 -15.15
CA LYS A 54 51.65 26.53 -14.76
C LYS A 54 52.21 26.89 -13.37
N GLY A 55 52.72 25.93 -12.59
CA GLY A 55 53.33 26.15 -11.27
C GLY A 55 52.35 26.46 -10.12
N ASP A 56 51.04 26.40 -10.33
CA ASP A 56 50.00 26.89 -9.42
C ASP A 56 49.36 25.81 -8.51
N ARG A 57 49.43 24.53 -8.92
CA ARG A 57 48.73 23.41 -8.28
C ARG A 57 49.62 22.18 -8.20
N ILE A 58 49.45 21.37 -7.16
CA ILE A 58 50.14 20.07 -7.01
C ILE A 58 49.32 18.94 -7.66
N LYS A 59 50.00 18.10 -8.44
CA LYS A 59 49.49 16.82 -8.98
C LYS A 59 49.48 15.79 -7.83
N THR A 60 48.30 15.26 -7.51
CA THR A 60 48.08 14.26 -6.45
C THR A 60 47.47 13.01 -7.08
N GLU A 61 48.10 11.85 -6.86
CA GLU A 61 47.57 10.56 -7.32
C GLU A 61 46.48 10.03 -6.39
N ALA A 62 45.48 9.37 -6.97
CA ALA A 62 44.49 8.60 -6.24
C ALA A 62 45.16 7.51 -5.38
N ALA A 63 44.66 7.31 -4.16
CA ALA A 63 45.16 6.28 -3.26
C ALA A 63 44.91 4.85 -3.79
N THR A 64 43.91 4.68 -4.65
CA THR A 64 43.47 3.41 -5.23
C THR A 64 43.74 3.35 -6.74
N TRP A 65 43.93 2.15 -7.26
CA TRP A 65 44.12 1.92 -8.69
C TRP A 65 42.78 1.93 -9.44
N THR A 66 42.82 2.43 -10.68
CA THR A 66 41.72 2.36 -11.65
C THR A 66 42.10 1.41 -12.77
N ALA A 67 41.18 0.50 -13.09
CA ALA A 67 41.23 -0.41 -14.24
C ALA A 67 40.61 0.28 -15.47
N LYS A 68 41.33 0.23 -16.60
CA LYS A 68 40.82 0.60 -17.92
C LYS A 68 40.85 -0.62 -18.83
N TYR A 69 39.69 -1.03 -19.34
CA TYR A 69 39.52 -2.23 -20.15
C TYR A 69 38.41 -2.03 -21.18
N ARG A 70 38.27 -2.96 -22.15
CA ARG A 70 37.09 -3.02 -23.02
C ARG A 70 36.07 -4.03 -22.47
N ASP A 71 34.83 -3.59 -22.38
CA ASP A 71 33.70 -4.46 -22.03
C ASP A 71 33.35 -5.44 -23.18
N GLY A 72 32.35 -6.29 -22.93
CA GLY A 72 31.88 -7.27 -23.90
C GLY A 72 31.16 -6.68 -25.11
N GLU A 73 30.74 -5.40 -25.01
CA GLU A 73 30.14 -4.62 -26.10
C GLU A 73 31.20 -3.79 -26.87
N GLY A 74 32.49 -3.93 -26.51
CA GLY A 74 33.63 -3.25 -27.14
C GLY A 74 33.91 -1.83 -26.64
N LYS A 75 33.13 -1.33 -25.67
CA LYS A 75 33.24 0.02 -25.09
C LYS A 75 34.39 0.07 -24.08
N VAL A 76 35.08 1.21 -24.02
CA VAL A 76 36.18 1.42 -23.06
C VAL A 76 35.58 1.85 -21.72
N CYS A 77 35.80 1.04 -20.68
CA CYS A 77 35.29 1.25 -19.33
C CYS A 77 36.44 1.58 -18.36
N GLU A 78 36.22 2.55 -17.46
CA GLU A 78 37.13 2.88 -16.37
C GLU A 78 36.47 2.61 -15.02
N VAL A 79 36.97 1.63 -14.27
CA VAL A 79 36.42 1.19 -12.98
C VAL A 79 37.47 1.34 -11.88
N THR A 80 37.11 1.97 -10.76
CA THR A 80 38.00 2.04 -9.59
C THR A 80 38.04 0.69 -8.88
N THR A 81 39.22 0.09 -8.78
CA THR A 81 39.40 -1.26 -8.18
C THR A 81 39.17 -1.29 -6.66
N GLY A 82 39.22 -0.14 -5.98
CA GLY A 82 39.21 -0.04 -4.51
C GLY A 82 40.54 -0.45 -3.85
N CYS A 83 41.38 -1.22 -4.54
CA CYS A 83 42.68 -1.68 -4.07
C CYS A 83 43.73 -0.55 -4.07
N ARG A 84 44.52 -0.46 -3.00
CA ARG A 84 45.72 0.41 -2.92
C ARG A 84 46.98 -0.29 -3.43
N ASP A 85 47.05 -1.59 -3.19
CA ASP A 85 48.08 -2.47 -3.74
C ASP A 85 47.86 -2.74 -5.24
N LYS A 86 48.95 -2.94 -5.99
CA LYS A 86 48.93 -3.15 -7.43
C LYS A 86 48.55 -4.60 -7.80
N GLN A 87 48.98 -5.60 -7.02
CA GLN A 87 48.71 -7.01 -7.32
C GLN A 87 47.23 -7.33 -7.09
N ALA A 88 46.65 -6.87 -5.97
CA ALA A 88 45.21 -6.97 -5.72
C ALA A 88 44.38 -6.22 -6.79
N ALA A 89 44.85 -5.05 -7.25
CA ALA A 89 44.22 -4.34 -8.35
C ALA A 89 44.31 -5.08 -9.69
N GLN A 90 45.39 -5.85 -9.92
CA GLN A 90 45.56 -6.67 -11.12
C GLN A 90 44.55 -7.81 -11.15
N SER A 91 44.36 -8.54 -10.05
CA SER A 91 43.33 -9.59 -9.98
C SER A 91 41.92 -9.06 -10.25
N VAL A 92 41.60 -7.83 -9.81
CA VAL A 92 40.32 -7.17 -10.15
C VAL A 92 40.23 -6.83 -11.64
N LEU A 93 41.33 -6.42 -12.28
CA LEU A 93 41.37 -6.19 -13.73
C LEU A 93 41.21 -7.50 -14.52
N ASP A 94 41.90 -8.56 -14.11
CA ASP A 94 41.85 -9.87 -14.76
C ASP A 94 40.43 -10.47 -14.71
N ASP A 95 39.74 -10.33 -13.56
CA ASP A 95 38.32 -10.68 -13.41
C ASP A 95 37.40 -9.86 -14.34
N LEU A 96 37.66 -8.56 -14.53
CA LEU A 96 36.88 -7.70 -15.42
C LEU A 96 37.08 -8.07 -16.90
N VAL A 97 38.32 -8.41 -17.29
CA VAL A 97 38.64 -8.89 -18.66
C VAL A 97 38.01 -10.27 -18.91
N ARG A 98 38.14 -11.21 -17.98
CA ARG A 98 37.50 -12.54 -18.09
C ARG A 98 35.99 -12.44 -18.26
N ARG A 99 35.32 -11.52 -17.54
CA ARG A 99 33.88 -11.26 -17.73
C ARG A 99 33.57 -10.68 -19.10
N SER A 100 34.37 -9.76 -19.62
CA SER A 100 34.14 -9.21 -20.97
C SER A 100 34.40 -10.23 -22.09
N GLU A 101 35.33 -11.17 -21.89
CA GLU A 101 35.55 -12.32 -22.77
C GLU A 101 34.35 -13.28 -22.81
N LEU A 102 33.78 -13.64 -21.64
CA LEU A 102 32.56 -14.46 -21.58
C LEU A 102 31.37 -13.82 -22.34
N VAL A 103 31.31 -12.49 -22.37
CA VAL A 103 30.30 -11.76 -23.14
C VAL A 103 30.60 -11.77 -24.64
N LYS A 104 31.85 -11.54 -25.05
CA LYS A 104 32.27 -11.67 -26.46
C LYS A 104 32.05 -13.08 -27.00
N ALA A 105 32.31 -14.10 -26.18
CA ALA A 105 32.08 -15.51 -26.49
C ALA A 105 30.59 -15.92 -26.48
N LYS A 106 29.66 -15.00 -26.18
CA LYS A 106 28.21 -15.22 -26.09
C LYS A 106 27.77 -16.24 -25.03
N VAL A 107 28.68 -16.62 -24.11
CA VAL A 107 28.38 -17.46 -22.94
C VAL A 107 27.56 -16.67 -21.91
N MET A 108 27.76 -15.35 -21.86
CA MET A 108 27.01 -14.41 -21.03
C MET A 108 26.48 -13.27 -21.90
N THR A 109 25.25 -12.80 -21.68
CA THR A 109 24.77 -11.57 -22.32
C THR A 109 25.35 -10.33 -21.59
N PRO A 110 25.53 -9.18 -22.27
CA PRO A 110 25.93 -7.93 -21.60
C PRO A 110 24.95 -7.49 -20.50
N HIS A 111 23.72 -8.01 -20.56
CA HIS A 111 22.69 -7.78 -19.57
C HIS A 111 22.87 -8.61 -18.29
N GLN A 112 23.30 -9.88 -18.42
CA GLN A 112 23.66 -10.75 -17.30
C GLN A 112 24.90 -10.24 -16.55
N ASP A 113 25.90 -9.71 -17.25
CA ASP A 113 27.10 -9.13 -16.62
C ASP A 113 26.75 -7.98 -15.67
N ARG A 114 25.90 -7.05 -16.13
CA ARG A 114 25.39 -5.93 -15.31
C ARG A 114 24.56 -6.39 -14.11
N ILE A 115 23.87 -7.54 -14.22
CA ILE A 115 23.15 -8.15 -13.09
C ILE A 115 24.12 -8.77 -12.07
N ALA A 116 25.26 -9.33 -12.53
CA ALA A 116 26.26 -9.95 -11.65
C ALA A 116 26.90 -8.95 -10.66
N ASP A 117 27.10 -7.69 -11.05
CA ASP A 117 27.61 -6.65 -10.15
C ASP A 117 26.68 -6.42 -8.94
N HIS A 118 25.37 -6.60 -9.12
CA HIS A 118 24.39 -6.49 -8.03
C HIS A 118 24.37 -7.70 -7.09
N GLN A 119 24.81 -8.89 -7.53
CA GLN A 119 24.84 -10.09 -6.67
C GLN A 119 25.83 -9.96 -5.50
N ARG A 120 26.88 -9.14 -5.66
CA ARG A 120 27.87 -8.83 -4.61
C ARG A 120 27.38 -7.76 -3.61
N THR A 121 26.14 -7.28 -3.74
CA THR A 121 25.55 -6.30 -2.83
C THR A 121 24.61 -7.00 -1.82
N PRO A 122 24.72 -6.73 -0.51
CA PRO A 122 23.83 -7.33 0.48
C PRO A 122 22.34 -7.01 0.25
N LEU A 123 21.47 -7.98 0.53
CA LEU A 123 20.01 -7.87 0.39
C LEU A 123 19.45 -6.64 1.11
N SER A 124 19.96 -6.31 2.31
CA SER A 124 19.56 -5.11 3.07
C SER A 124 19.71 -3.81 2.28
N ASN A 125 20.76 -3.67 1.46
CA ASN A 125 20.97 -2.48 0.62
C ASN A 125 19.95 -2.45 -0.54
N HIS A 126 19.58 -3.61 -1.10
CA HIS A 126 18.53 -3.72 -2.10
C HIS A 126 17.15 -3.38 -1.53
N LEU A 127 16.84 -3.87 -0.33
CA LEU A 127 15.61 -3.53 0.39
C LEU A 127 15.54 -2.02 0.69
N ALA A 128 16.63 -1.42 1.18
CA ALA A 128 16.69 0.02 1.43
C ALA A 128 16.45 0.85 0.15
N ALA A 129 17.13 0.49 -0.96
CA ALA A 129 16.93 1.14 -2.25
C ALA A 129 15.50 0.97 -2.79
N TYR A 130 14.85 -0.17 -2.56
CA TYR A 130 13.46 -0.39 -2.93
C TYR A 130 12.49 0.43 -2.08
N LEU A 131 12.68 0.51 -0.76
CA LEU A 131 11.86 1.35 0.11
C LEU A 131 12.01 2.84 -0.24
N GLU A 132 13.20 3.29 -0.62
CA GLU A 132 13.43 4.65 -1.13
C GLU A 132 12.76 4.90 -2.50
N HIS A 133 12.74 3.90 -3.37
CA HIS A 133 11.95 3.95 -4.61
C HIS A 133 10.43 4.09 -4.33
N LEU A 134 9.92 3.53 -3.23
CA LEU A 134 8.51 3.70 -2.84
C LEU A 134 8.24 5.09 -2.24
N LYS A 135 9.18 5.65 -1.48
CA LYS A 135 9.08 7.03 -0.97
C LYS A 135 9.05 8.05 -2.12
N SER A 136 10.01 7.96 -3.04
CA SER A 136 10.06 8.83 -4.24
C SER A 136 8.83 8.68 -5.16
N ARG A 137 8.14 7.54 -5.12
CA ARG A 137 6.83 7.34 -5.78
C ARG A 137 5.62 7.91 -5.03
N GLY A 138 5.80 8.52 -3.86
CA GLY A 138 4.71 9.06 -3.05
C GLY A 138 3.80 7.99 -2.41
N VAL A 139 4.32 6.79 -2.16
CA VAL A 139 3.60 5.74 -1.42
C VAL A 139 3.48 6.15 0.06
N HIS A 140 2.33 5.90 0.68
CA HIS A 140 2.07 6.33 2.07
C HIS A 140 3.12 5.78 3.05
N PRO A 141 3.67 6.59 3.98
CA PRO A 141 4.73 6.17 4.90
C PRO A 141 4.43 4.89 5.67
N ASP A 142 3.22 4.74 6.21
CA ASP A 142 2.84 3.51 6.93
C ASP A 142 2.87 2.26 6.05
N ARG A 143 2.49 2.38 4.77
CA ARG A 143 2.58 1.24 3.83
C ARG A 143 4.03 0.86 3.58
N ILE A 144 4.93 1.85 3.43
CA ILE A 144 6.37 1.62 3.28
C ILE A 144 6.93 0.96 4.55
N LYS A 145 6.58 1.46 5.74
CA LYS A 145 6.99 0.89 7.03
C LYS A 145 6.51 -0.56 7.17
N THR A 146 5.22 -0.83 6.95
CA THR A 146 4.66 -2.19 7.02
C THR A 146 5.33 -3.14 6.02
N MET A 147 5.61 -2.69 4.79
CA MET A 147 6.34 -3.50 3.81
C MET A 147 7.77 -3.78 4.27
N GLY A 148 8.51 -2.75 4.70
CA GLY A 148 9.88 -2.91 5.19
C GLY A 148 9.98 -3.87 6.37
N THR A 149 9.09 -3.76 7.36
CA THR A 149 9.02 -4.70 8.49
C THR A 149 8.76 -6.13 8.02
N ARG A 150 7.80 -6.36 7.11
CA ARG A 150 7.51 -7.70 6.57
C ARG A 150 8.67 -8.29 5.78
N MET A 151 9.32 -7.49 4.96
CA MET A 151 10.46 -7.93 4.15
C MET A 151 11.66 -8.25 5.05
N GLN A 152 11.93 -7.46 6.09
CA GLN A 152 13.00 -7.76 7.04
C GLN A 152 12.70 -9.05 7.82
N GLN A 153 11.49 -9.22 8.35
CA GLN A 153 11.06 -10.43 9.06
C GLN A 153 11.24 -11.69 8.21
N ALA A 154 10.79 -11.66 6.96
CA ALA A 154 10.93 -12.79 6.04
C ALA A 154 12.40 -13.06 5.67
N ALA A 155 13.19 -12.02 5.40
CA ALA A 155 14.60 -12.18 5.06
C ALA A 155 15.42 -12.76 6.23
N ASP A 156 15.18 -12.33 7.47
CA ASP A 156 15.86 -12.89 8.63
C ASP A 156 15.41 -14.32 8.95
N ALA A 157 14.12 -14.63 8.84
CA ALA A 157 13.61 -15.97 9.08
C ALA A 157 14.07 -16.98 8.02
N CYS A 158 14.08 -16.59 6.74
CA CYS A 158 14.61 -17.41 5.64
C CYS A 158 16.15 -17.32 5.52
N ARG A 159 16.82 -16.57 6.41
CA ARG A 159 18.27 -16.33 6.48
C ARG A 159 18.90 -15.74 5.22
N TRP A 160 18.12 -15.05 4.39
CA TRP A 160 18.60 -14.43 3.15
C TRP A 160 19.52 -13.24 3.44
N ARG A 161 20.71 -13.25 2.84
CA ARG A 161 21.73 -12.19 2.93
C ARG A 161 22.07 -11.58 1.57
N TRP A 162 21.82 -12.30 0.47
CA TRP A 162 22.10 -11.91 -0.90
C TRP A 162 20.85 -12.03 -1.80
N LEU A 163 20.92 -11.51 -3.03
CA LEU A 163 19.85 -11.71 -4.03
C LEU A 163 19.78 -13.15 -4.54
N SER A 164 20.89 -13.90 -4.48
CA SER A 164 20.97 -15.33 -4.83
C SER A 164 20.18 -16.24 -3.88
N ASP A 165 19.96 -15.80 -2.63
CA ASP A 165 19.36 -16.63 -1.59
C ASP A 165 17.83 -16.67 -1.69
N LEU A 166 17.24 -15.77 -2.49
CA LEU A 166 15.80 -15.57 -2.64
C LEU A 166 15.14 -16.79 -3.30
N ASN A 167 14.53 -17.67 -2.48
CA ASN A 167 13.81 -18.85 -2.95
C ASN A 167 12.35 -18.85 -2.47
N VAL A 168 11.41 -19.05 -3.39
CA VAL A 168 9.97 -19.25 -3.10
C VAL A 168 9.73 -20.36 -2.08
N ASP A 169 10.40 -21.52 -2.18
CA ASP A 169 10.16 -22.66 -1.28
C ASP A 169 10.51 -22.29 0.18
N SER A 170 11.55 -21.49 0.37
CA SER A 170 11.96 -21.04 1.71
C SER A 170 10.95 -20.05 2.31
N LEU A 171 10.37 -19.19 1.46
CA LEU A 171 9.32 -18.25 1.86
C LEU A 171 7.99 -18.98 2.15
N GLU A 172 7.57 -19.90 1.28
CA GLU A 172 6.34 -20.68 1.47
C GLU A 172 6.41 -21.58 2.70
N ARG A 173 7.55 -22.27 2.93
CA ARG A 173 7.77 -23.07 4.14
C ARG A 173 7.68 -22.22 5.42
N TRP A 174 8.33 -21.06 5.45
CA TRP A 174 8.25 -20.16 6.62
C TRP A 174 6.86 -19.53 6.81
N LEU A 175 6.18 -19.16 5.72
CA LEU A 175 4.80 -18.70 5.80
C LEU A 175 3.85 -19.82 6.23
N GLY A 176 4.15 -21.09 5.91
CA GLY A 176 3.48 -22.28 6.44
C GLY A 176 3.53 -22.33 7.97
N THR A 177 4.73 -22.27 8.56
CA THR A 177 4.92 -22.29 10.03
C THR A 177 4.27 -21.11 10.76
N LEU A 178 3.89 -20.05 10.06
CA LEU A 178 3.13 -18.92 10.62
C LEU A 178 1.61 -19.13 10.57
N THR A 179 1.12 -20.19 9.94
CA THR A 179 -0.31 -20.40 9.62
C THR A 179 -0.84 -21.78 9.95
N GLU A 180 0.03 -22.75 10.21
CA GLU A 180 -0.28 -24.09 10.71
C GLU A 180 0.00 -24.13 12.21
N GLU A 181 -0.81 -24.85 12.98
CA GLU A 181 -0.55 -25.06 14.40
C GLU A 181 0.69 -25.94 14.58
N PRO A 182 1.56 -25.65 15.56
CA PRO A 182 2.69 -26.53 15.86
C PRO A 182 2.16 -27.91 16.27
N ALA A 183 2.72 -28.98 15.70
CA ALA A 183 2.37 -30.34 16.08
C ALA A 183 2.97 -30.69 17.47
N GLY A 184 2.22 -30.42 18.54
CA GLY A 184 2.59 -30.74 19.92
C GLY A 184 1.79 -29.93 20.95
N ASP A 185 2.04 -30.19 22.24
CA ASP A 185 1.36 -29.55 23.38
C ASP A 185 1.81 -28.09 23.66
N GLU A 186 2.63 -27.48 22.79
CA GLU A 186 3.03 -26.09 22.95
C GLU A 186 1.87 -25.14 22.62
N MET A 187 1.59 -24.22 23.55
CA MET A 187 0.59 -23.15 23.40
C MET A 187 0.72 -22.48 22.02
N PRO A 188 -0.27 -22.60 21.11
CA PRO A 188 -0.08 -22.28 19.71
C PRO A 188 0.28 -20.80 19.51
N ALA A 189 1.43 -20.57 18.87
CA ALA A 189 1.83 -19.25 18.44
C ALA A 189 0.71 -18.65 17.58
N LYS A 190 0.33 -17.40 17.84
CA LYS A 190 -0.85 -16.79 17.24
C LYS A 190 -0.78 -16.77 15.71
N LEU A 191 -1.51 -17.69 15.08
CA LEU A 191 -1.50 -17.89 13.64
C LEU A 191 -1.80 -16.60 12.88
N VAL A 192 -1.03 -16.38 11.83
CA VAL A 192 -1.15 -15.27 10.90
C VAL A 192 -2.40 -15.45 10.03
N SER A 193 -3.10 -14.36 9.70
CA SER A 193 -4.27 -14.42 8.82
C SER A 193 -3.89 -14.41 7.35
N ALA A 194 -4.76 -14.94 6.49
CA ALA A 194 -4.62 -14.94 5.03
C ALA A 194 -4.33 -13.53 4.47
N SER A 195 -4.93 -12.49 5.07
CA SER A 195 -4.65 -11.08 4.71
C SER A 195 -3.20 -10.66 5.01
N VAL A 196 -2.62 -11.13 6.12
CA VAL A 196 -1.23 -10.84 6.48
C VAL A 196 -0.27 -11.72 5.69
N TYR A 197 -0.58 -13.01 5.47
CA TYR A 197 0.13 -13.92 4.54
C TYR A 197 0.23 -13.29 3.14
N ASN A 198 -0.91 -12.89 2.56
CA ASN A 198 -0.96 -12.19 1.27
C ASN A 198 -0.15 -10.89 1.30
N GLY A 199 -0.11 -10.22 2.46
CA GLY A 199 0.72 -9.04 2.69
C GLY A 199 2.23 -9.29 2.63
N PHE A 200 2.72 -10.49 2.96
CA PHE A 200 4.11 -10.89 2.72
C PHE A 200 4.33 -11.21 1.22
N VAL A 201 3.47 -12.05 0.64
CA VAL A 201 3.52 -12.41 -0.79
C VAL A 201 3.53 -11.16 -1.68
N GLU A 202 2.62 -10.22 -1.47
CA GLU A 202 2.57 -8.95 -2.21
C GLU A 202 3.86 -8.12 -2.10
N SER A 203 4.50 -8.12 -0.92
CA SER A 203 5.73 -7.37 -0.67
C SER A 203 6.89 -7.94 -1.49
N TRP A 204 7.03 -9.27 -1.48
CA TRP A 204 8.10 -9.97 -2.19
C TRP A 204 7.89 -10.04 -3.70
N VAL A 205 6.66 -10.31 -4.16
CA VAL A 205 6.29 -10.23 -5.59
C VAL A 205 6.59 -8.85 -6.15
N ALA A 206 6.20 -7.77 -5.43
CA ALA A 206 6.43 -6.41 -5.90
C ALA A 206 7.91 -6.00 -5.86
N PHE A 207 8.71 -6.55 -4.94
CA PHE A 207 10.16 -6.36 -4.89
C PHE A 207 10.87 -7.13 -6.01
N GLY A 208 10.55 -8.40 -6.23
CA GLY A 208 11.13 -9.19 -7.31
C GLY A 208 10.82 -8.59 -8.69
N PHE A 209 9.61 -8.06 -8.89
CA PHE A 209 9.28 -7.26 -10.08
C PHE A 209 10.16 -6.01 -10.20
N TRP A 210 10.43 -5.30 -9.10
CA TRP A 210 11.36 -4.16 -9.11
C TRP A 210 12.81 -4.61 -9.40
N CYS A 211 13.24 -5.77 -8.90
CA CYS A 211 14.54 -6.34 -9.21
C CYS A 211 14.69 -6.73 -10.70
N ILE A 212 13.63 -7.12 -11.41
CA ILE A 212 13.67 -7.32 -12.87
C ILE A 212 13.39 -6.05 -13.70
N GLY A 213 13.60 -4.86 -13.11
CA GLY A 213 13.48 -3.59 -13.83
C GLY A 213 12.04 -3.10 -14.07
N LYS A 214 11.01 -3.77 -13.54
CA LYS A 214 9.62 -3.29 -13.64
C LYS A 214 9.50 -1.96 -12.89
N ARG A 215 9.05 -0.93 -13.58
CA ARG A 215 8.80 0.43 -13.05
C ARG A 215 7.44 0.92 -13.55
N MET A 216 6.93 1.96 -12.90
CA MET A 216 5.66 2.61 -13.22
C MET A 216 5.91 4.01 -13.78
N ALA A 217 5.40 4.27 -14.97
CA ALA A 217 5.36 5.58 -15.61
C ALA A 217 3.89 5.99 -15.80
N GLY A 218 3.40 6.86 -14.93
CA GLY A 218 1.97 7.19 -14.86
C GLY A 218 1.11 5.95 -14.58
N LYS A 219 0.23 5.59 -15.53
CA LYS A 219 -0.63 4.38 -15.46
C LYS A 219 -0.03 3.15 -16.16
N ARG A 220 1.12 3.26 -16.82
CA ARG A 220 1.74 2.17 -17.59
C ARG A 220 2.95 1.58 -16.88
N PHE A 221 3.15 0.27 -17.04
CA PHE A 221 4.35 -0.43 -16.59
C PHE A 221 5.38 -0.51 -17.73
N HIS A 222 6.67 -0.51 -17.40
CA HIS A 222 7.76 -0.80 -18.31
C HIS A 222 8.87 -1.55 -17.58
N PHE A 223 9.74 -2.28 -18.30
CA PHE A 223 10.81 -3.11 -17.74
C PHE A 223 12.22 -2.51 -17.92
N ASN A 224 12.29 -1.22 -18.25
CA ASN A 224 13.53 -0.50 -18.57
C ASN A 224 14.25 0.05 -17.31
N GLY A 225 13.78 -0.29 -16.10
CA GLY A 225 14.51 0.01 -14.89
C GLY A 225 15.79 -0.81 -14.79
N GLU A 226 16.73 -0.34 -13.98
CA GLU A 226 17.91 -1.12 -13.56
C GLU A 226 17.48 -2.51 -13.07
N LYS A 227 18.11 -3.56 -13.64
CA LYS A 227 17.82 -4.95 -13.32
C LYS A 227 18.93 -5.54 -12.45
N ARG A 228 18.49 -6.22 -11.40
CA ARG A 228 19.26 -6.83 -10.32
C ARG A 228 19.01 -8.34 -10.24
N LEU A 229 17.96 -8.83 -10.92
CA LEU A 229 17.64 -10.23 -11.16
C LEU A 229 17.25 -10.42 -12.64
N LEU A 230 17.32 -11.66 -13.14
CA LEU A 230 16.86 -12.04 -14.48
C LEU A 230 15.34 -12.25 -14.51
N ASN A 231 14.85 -13.07 -13.58
CA ASN A 231 13.46 -13.44 -13.36
C ASN A 231 13.03 -13.05 -11.93
N ASN A 232 11.73 -12.95 -11.70
CA ASN A 232 11.17 -12.73 -10.37
C ASN A 232 10.95 -14.10 -9.69
N PRO A 233 11.71 -14.49 -8.66
CA PRO A 233 11.58 -15.81 -8.01
C PRO A 233 10.23 -15.99 -7.30
N PHE A 234 9.49 -14.90 -7.09
CA PHE A 234 8.21 -14.88 -6.37
C PHE A 234 7.00 -14.79 -7.30
N GLU A 235 7.21 -14.69 -8.62
CA GLU A 235 6.13 -14.64 -9.61
C GLU A 235 5.33 -15.95 -9.62
N GLY A 236 4.00 -15.84 -9.62
CA GLY A 236 3.10 -17.00 -9.54
C GLY A 236 2.71 -17.45 -8.13
N MET A 237 3.36 -16.97 -7.05
CA MET A 237 2.99 -17.34 -5.67
C MET A 237 1.48 -17.19 -5.39
N ARG A 238 0.87 -18.27 -4.88
CA ARG A 238 -0.57 -18.32 -4.63
C ARG A 238 -0.95 -17.45 -3.42
N ARG A 239 -2.00 -16.66 -3.59
CA ARG A 239 -2.64 -15.94 -2.48
C ARG A 239 -3.64 -16.86 -1.78
N ARG A 240 -3.72 -16.80 -0.45
CA ARG A 240 -4.78 -17.44 0.33
C ARG A 240 -6.08 -16.65 0.22
N ASP A 241 -7.23 -17.31 0.28
CA ASP A 241 -8.51 -16.62 0.22
C ASP A 241 -8.81 -15.89 1.54
N ALA A 242 -8.63 -14.57 1.52
CA ALA A 242 -8.93 -13.70 2.66
C ALA A 242 -10.45 -13.48 2.88
N LYS A 243 -11.33 -13.95 1.99
CA LYS A 243 -12.78 -13.99 2.21
C LYS A 243 -13.21 -15.19 3.05
N GLN A 244 -12.53 -16.33 2.90
CA GLN A 244 -12.77 -17.51 3.74
C GLN A 244 -12.19 -17.31 5.16
N ASP A 245 -10.98 -16.75 5.28
CA ASP A 245 -10.37 -16.42 6.58
C ASP A 245 -10.87 -15.08 7.20
N ARG A 246 -12.20 -14.87 7.24
CA ARG A 246 -12.83 -13.66 7.83
C ARG A 246 -12.94 -13.74 9.35
N ARG A 247 -11.79 -13.71 10.04
CA ARG A 247 -11.68 -13.80 11.52
C ARG A 247 -12.35 -12.67 12.33
N ARG A 248 -12.87 -11.63 11.68
CA ARG A 248 -13.54 -10.48 12.31
C ARG A 248 -14.62 -9.97 11.37
N ILE A 249 -15.84 -10.44 11.57
CA ILE A 249 -17.03 -9.90 10.92
C ILE A 249 -17.59 -8.81 11.83
N ALA A 250 -18.02 -7.69 11.25
CA ALA A 250 -18.55 -6.56 12.01
C ALA A 250 -20.04 -6.78 12.28
N ARG A 251 -20.45 -6.72 13.55
CA ARG A 251 -21.85 -6.76 13.97
C ARG A 251 -22.47 -5.36 13.90
N ALA A 252 -23.64 -5.19 13.28
CA ALA A 252 -24.39 -3.95 13.39
C ALA A 252 -25.11 -3.87 14.75
N MET A 253 -25.20 -2.67 15.33
CA MET A 253 -25.83 -2.44 16.63
C MET A 253 -27.32 -2.11 16.47
N THR A 254 -28.15 -2.56 17.42
CA THR A 254 -29.56 -2.15 17.47
C THR A 254 -29.72 -0.73 18.03
N GLU A 255 -30.89 -0.12 17.83
CA GLU A 255 -31.19 1.24 18.34
C GLU A 255 -31.17 1.30 19.88
N ASP A 256 -31.58 0.23 20.55
CA ASP A 256 -31.51 0.10 22.01
C ASP A 256 -30.06 -0.04 22.51
N GLU A 257 -29.24 -0.84 21.83
CA GLU A 257 -27.81 -0.96 22.13
C GLU A 257 -27.08 0.36 21.90
N LEU A 258 -27.43 1.10 20.85
CA LEU A 258 -26.89 2.44 20.61
C LEU A 258 -27.28 3.40 21.73
N THR A 259 -28.55 3.40 22.14
CA THR A 259 -29.05 4.25 23.24
C THR A 259 -28.32 3.93 24.55
N ARG A 260 -28.20 2.64 24.91
CA ARG A 260 -27.45 2.20 26.09
C ARG A 260 -25.95 2.52 26.01
N LEU A 261 -25.32 2.37 24.84
CA LEU A 261 -23.90 2.72 24.65
C LEU A 261 -23.66 4.22 24.80
N LEU A 262 -24.53 5.06 24.22
CA LEU A 262 -24.42 6.53 24.33
C LEU A 262 -24.60 6.99 25.79
N ASP A 263 -25.54 6.39 26.51
CA ASP A 263 -25.76 6.69 27.93
C ASP A 263 -24.57 6.26 28.81
N ALA A 264 -24.10 5.01 28.65
CA ALA A 264 -22.91 4.51 29.34
C ALA A 264 -21.69 5.40 29.04
N ALA A 265 -21.49 5.81 27.78
CA ALA A 265 -20.40 6.71 27.40
C ALA A 265 -20.45 8.07 28.12
N ARG A 266 -21.65 8.62 28.38
CA ARG A 266 -21.85 9.86 29.16
C ARG A 266 -21.53 9.65 30.65
N ARG A 267 -22.05 8.59 31.26
CA ARG A 267 -22.04 8.40 32.73
C ARG A 267 -20.76 7.73 33.24
N ARG A 268 -20.22 6.75 32.50
CA ARG A 268 -19.08 5.92 32.95
C ARG A 268 -17.84 6.70 33.40
N PRO A 269 -17.41 7.81 32.78
CA PRO A 269 -16.21 8.53 33.24
C PRO A 269 -16.34 9.11 34.65
N LEU A 270 -17.53 9.58 35.01
CA LEU A 270 -17.83 10.07 36.36
C LEU A 270 -17.98 8.89 37.32
N ASN A 271 -18.77 7.89 36.94
CA ASN A 271 -19.00 6.69 37.75
C ASN A 271 -17.68 5.97 38.06
N ASP A 272 -16.80 5.74 37.07
CA ASP A 272 -15.48 5.10 37.21
C ASP A 272 -14.59 5.75 38.28
N ALA A 273 -14.74 7.07 38.47
CA ALA A 273 -13.98 7.89 39.42
C ALA A 273 -14.65 7.99 40.80
N MET A 274 -15.98 7.92 40.85
CA MET A 274 -16.74 7.82 42.09
C MET A 274 -16.83 6.37 42.63
N THR A 275 -16.49 5.35 41.83
CA THR A 275 -16.43 3.95 42.27
C THR A 275 -15.27 3.71 43.24
N ILE A 276 -15.60 3.32 44.47
CA ILE A 276 -14.63 2.90 45.49
C ILE A 276 -13.94 1.60 45.04
N ARG A 277 -12.60 1.61 44.96
CA ARG A 277 -11.80 0.47 44.45
C ARG A 277 -11.30 -0.49 45.53
N THR A 278 -11.31 -0.08 46.80
CA THR A 278 -10.65 -0.75 47.93
C THR A 278 -11.51 -0.68 49.20
N GLY A 279 -11.28 -1.61 50.14
CA GLY A 279 -12.01 -1.65 51.42
C GLY A 279 -13.40 -2.31 51.33
N PRO A 280 -14.21 -2.23 52.40
CA PRO A 280 -15.49 -2.96 52.51
C PRO A 280 -16.56 -2.43 51.54
N ARG A 281 -16.55 -1.13 51.23
CA ARG A 281 -17.50 -0.46 50.30
C ARG A 281 -17.07 -0.55 48.82
N LYS A 282 -16.27 -1.55 48.46
CA LYS A 282 -15.71 -1.71 47.11
C LYS A 282 -16.82 -1.96 46.10
N GLY A 283 -16.90 -1.09 45.08
CA GLY A 283 -17.93 -1.13 44.03
C GLY A 283 -18.98 -0.02 44.16
N GLU A 284 -19.16 0.58 45.33
CA GLU A 284 -20.10 1.68 45.53
C GLU A 284 -19.66 2.96 44.82
N ILE A 285 -20.61 3.69 44.24
CA ILE A 285 -20.40 4.98 43.56
C ILE A 285 -20.49 6.13 44.58
N ALA A 286 -19.63 6.09 45.60
CA ALA A 286 -19.68 6.98 46.77
C ALA A 286 -18.32 7.65 47.13
N ALA A 287 -17.29 7.50 46.28
CA ALA A 287 -16.01 8.18 46.50
C ALA A 287 -16.13 9.70 46.30
N ASN A 288 -15.51 10.47 47.19
CA ASN A 288 -15.51 11.93 47.11
C ASN A 288 -14.64 12.41 45.92
N VAL A 289 -15.22 13.27 45.08
CA VAL A 289 -14.59 13.85 43.88
C VAL A 289 -14.90 15.35 43.90
N SER A 290 -13.89 16.21 43.69
CA SER A 290 -14.10 17.66 43.64
C SER A 290 -15.01 18.07 42.49
N ASP A 291 -15.77 19.15 42.64
CA ASP A 291 -16.77 19.55 41.65
C ASP A 291 -16.15 19.96 40.30
N GLU A 292 -14.97 20.58 40.31
CA GLU A 292 -14.17 20.81 39.10
C GLU A 292 -13.85 19.49 38.37
N ARG A 293 -13.49 18.44 39.13
CA ARG A 293 -13.20 17.12 38.57
C ARG A 293 -14.47 16.43 38.07
N LYS A 294 -15.61 16.58 38.76
CA LYS A 294 -16.92 16.10 38.27
C LYS A 294 -17.26 16.74 36.93
N ALA A 295 -17.20 18.07 36.83
CA ALA A 295 -17.47 18.81 35.60
C ALA A 295 -16.56 18.38 34.44
N LYS A 296 -15.26 18.19 34.71
CA LYS A 296 -14.30 17.68 33.70
C LYS A 296 -14.63 16.26 33.22
N LEU A 297 -15.07 15.37 34.11
CA LEU A 297 -15.48 14.01 33.75
C LEU A 297 -16.82 13.95 33.01
N GLN A 298 -17.78 14.80 33.39
CA GLN A 298 -19.04 14.97 32.67
C GLN A 298 -18.81 15.49 31.24
N ARG A 299 -17.95 16.51 31.07
CA ARG A 299 -17.55 17.01 29.73
C ARG A 299 -16.89 15.93 28.88
N LEU A 300 -16.00 15.13 29.47
CA LEU A 300 -15.35 13.98 28.80
C LEU A 300 -16.36 12.89 28.40
N GLY A 301 -17.38 12.64 29.21
CA GLY A 301 -18.46 11.70 28.89
C GLY A 301 -19.36 12.21 27.78
N ARG A 302 -19.73 13.49 27.82
CA ARG A 302 -20.47 14.16 26.74
C ARG A 302 -19.71 14.07 25.42
N GLU A 303 -18.42 14.40 25.41
CA GLU A 303 -17.56 14.27 24.23
C GLU A 303 -17.55 12.84 23.67
N ARG A 304 -17.39 11.84 24.53
CA ARG A 304 -17.33 10.43 24.12
C ARG A 304 -18.64 9.96 23.47
N ALA A 305 -19.77 10.32 24.05
CA ALA A 305 -21.07 9.98 23.47
C ALA A 305 -21.28 10.67 22.11
N LEU A 306 -20.88 11.95 21.97
CA LEU A 306 -20.93 12.65 20.69
C LEU A 306 -19.99 12.02 19.64
N ILE A 307 -18.82 11.52 20.02
CA ILE A 307 -17.93 10.74 19.14
C ILE A 307 -18.66 9.49 18.61
N TYR A 308 -19.30 8.71 19.48
CA TYR A 308 -20.03 7.50 19.07
C TYR A 308 -21.27 7.83 18.22
N LYS A 309 -22.08 8.83 18.61
CA LYS A 309 -23.24 9.30 17.84
C LYS A 309 -22.81 9.78 16.44
N THR A 310 -21.70 10.51 16.35
CA THR A 310 -21.15 10.97 15.07
C THR A 310 -20.73 9.79 14.19
N PHE A 311 -20.00 8.78 14.72
CA PHE A 311 -19.62 7.61 13.93
C PHE A 311 -20.82 6.88 13.32
N VAL A 312 -21.88 6.68 14.12
CA VAL A 312 -23.05 5.90 13.71
C VAL A 312 -23.98 6.65 12.75
N LEU A 313 -24.06 7.98 12.84
CA LEU A 313 -24.95 8.79 11.98
C LEU A 313 -24.27 9.37 10.73
N THR A 314 -22.96 9.21 10.57
CA THR A 314 -22.19 9.74 9.40
C THR A 314 -21.32 8.70 8.69
N GLY A 315 -21.14 7.53 9.32
CA GLY A 315 -20.23 6.49 8.86
C GLY A 315 -18.77 6.96 8.73
N LEU A 316 -18.33 8.02 9.43
CA LEU A 316 -16.92 8.47 9.37
C LEU A 316 -15.93 7.38 9.80
N ARG A 317 -14.75 7.36 9.17
CA ARG A 317 -13.64 6.52 9.64
C ARG A 317 -13.02 7.15 10.89
N ALA A 318 -12.37 6.33 11.73
CA ALA A 318 -11.75 6.79 12.97
C ALA A 318 -10.81 7.99 12.79
N ASP A 319 -9.98 7.96 11.75
CA ASP A 319 -9.03 9.04 11.46
C ASP A 319 -9.64 10.21 10.68
N GLU A 320 -10.74 9.99 9.95
CA GLU A 320 -11.56 11.09 9.39
C GLU A 320 -12.17 11.92 10.53
N LEU A 321 -12.68 11.28 11.60
CA LEU A 321 -13.21 11.99 12.77
C LEU A 321 -12.11 12.61 13.65
N ARG A 322 -10.96 11.93 13.79
CA ARG A 322 -9.79 12.42 14.56
C ARG A 322 -9.21 13.74 14.03
N THR A 323 -9.35 13.97 12.73
CA THR A 323 -8.75 15.10 12.00
C THR A 323 -9.78 16.16 11.57
N LEU A 324 -11.03 15.99 12.02
CA LEU A 324 -12.13 16.89 11.69
C LEU A 324 -12.03 18.17 12.51
N THR A 325 -11.89 19.32 11.84
CA THR A 325 -11.86 20.65 12.49
C THR A 325 -13.23 21.31 12.54
N ILE A 326 -13.41 22.28 13.44
CA ILE A 326 -14.64 23.07 13.54
C ILE A 326 -14.94 23.81 12.22
N ALA A 327 -13.91 24.25 11.50
CA ALA A 327 -14.05 24.86 10.16
C ALA A 327 -14.63 23.92 9.08
N ASP A 328 -14.56 22.60 9.28
CA ASP A 328 -15.07 21.60 8.34
C ASP A 328 -16.59 21.33 8.54
N LEU A 329 -17.21 21.89 9.59
CA LEU A 329 -18.64 21.79 9.86
C LEU A 329 -19.41 22.95 9.23
N SER A 330 -20.51 22.64 8.55
CA SER A 330 -21.47 23.59 7.99
C SER A 330 -22.86 23.36 8.58
N PHE A 331 -23.54 24.46 8.94
CA PHE A 331 -24.79 24.46 9.71
C PHE A 331 -25.91 25.29 9.07
N GLY A 332 -25.85 25.51 7.75
CA GLY A 332 -26.95 26.09 6.97
C GLY A 332 -28.11 25.11 6.77
N ASP A 333 -29.01 25.42 5.82
CA ASP A 333 -30.30 24.76 5.61
C ASP A 333 -30.21 23.23 5.55
N VAL A 334 -29.21 22.71 4.84
CA VAL A 334 -28.77 21.32 4.93
C VAL A 334 -27.42 21.29 5.65
N PRO A 335 -27.35 20.86 6.92
CA PRO A 335 -26.08 20.80 7.64
C PRO A 335 -25.20 19.66 7.11
N PHE A 336 -23.90 19.88 7.00
CA PHE A 336 -22.97 18.89 6.45
C PHE A 336 -21.54 19.00 7.02
N ILE A 337 -20.79 17.91 6.91
CA ILE A 337 -19.35 17.84 7.13
C ILE A 337 -18.63 17.90 5.79
N LYS A 338 -17.61 18.75 5.64
CA LYS A 338 -16.71 18.81 4.48
C LYS A 338 -15.42 18.04 4.76
N LEU A 339 -15.18 16.93 4.06
CA LEU A 339 -13.95 16.15 4.26
C LEU A 339 -12.78 16.70 3.42
N ARG A 340 -11.64 16.90 4.08
CA ARG A 340 -10.40 17.37 3.45
C ARG A 340 -9.80 16.31 2.52
N HIS A 341 -9.36 16.73 1.33
CA HIS A 341 -8.78 15.88 0.29
C HIS A 341 -7.57 15.03 0.75
N SER A 342 -6.86 15.46 1.79
CA SER A 342 -5.72 14.73 2.39
C SER A 342 -6.14 13.45 3.11
N ASN A 343 -7.35 13.43 3.67
CA ASN A 343 -7.79 12.39 4.61
C ASN A 343 -8.75 11.40 3.93
N GLU A 344 -9.30 11.77 2.77
CA GLU A 344 -10.15 10.89 1.96
C GLU A 344 -9.31 9.99 1.03
N LYS A 345 -9.49 8.67 1.13
CA LYS A 345 -8.78 7.68 0.30
C LYS A 345 -9.00 7.87 -1.21
N SER A 346 -10.08 8.55 -1.63
CA SER A 346 -10.39 8.88 -3.02
C SER A 346 -9.75 10.19 -3.51
N ARG A 347 -9.32 11.07 -2.57
CA ARG A 347 -8.90 12.47 -2.78
C ARG A 347 -9.92 13.38 -3.49
N LYS A 348 -11.17 12.97 -3.69
CA LYS A 348 -12.15 13.76 -4.45
C LYS A 348 -12.71 14.95 -3.67
N GLY A 349 -12.70 14.89 -2.34
CA GLY A 349 -13.43 15.84 -1.51
C GLY A 349 -14.90 15.42 -1.48
N SER A 350 -15.41 15.14 -0.30
CA SER A 350 -16.76 14.60 -0.13
C SER A 350 -17.45 15.31 1.02
N THR A 351 -18.71 15.66 0.81
CA THR A 351 -19.61 16.16 1.84
C THR A 351 -20.39 15.00 2.46
N VAL A 352 -20.68 15.10 3.75
CA VAL A 352 -21.51 14.14 4.49
C VAL A 352 -22.64 14.92 5.13
N ALA A 353 -23.88 14.66 4.72
CA ALA A 353 -25.05 15.29 5.34
C ALA A 353 -25.12 14.91 6.83
N LEU A 354 -25.52 15.87 7.67
CA LEU A 354 -25.77 15.67 9.09
C LEU A 354 -27.27 15.52 9.32
N ARG A 355 -27.67 14.57 10.17
CA ARG A 355 -29.04 14.57 10.71
C ARG A 355 -29.23 15.79 11.61
N SER A 356 -30.42 16.40 11.59
CA SER A 356 -30.70 17.68 12.26
C SER A 356 -30.41 17.66 13.77
N ASP A 357 -30.68 16.56 14.44
CA ASP A 357 -30.38 16.36 15.86
C ASP A 357 -28.87 16.29 16.16
N LEU A 358 -28.10 15.61 15.30
CA LEU A 358 -26.63 15.60 15.40
C LEU A 358 -26.06 16.99 15.08
N ALA A 359 -26.65 17.72 14.12
CA ALA A 359 -26.23 19.07 13.81
C ALA A 359 -26.49 20.02 15.01
N ALA A 360 -27.62 19.88 15.72
CA ALA A 360 -27.89 20.63 16.95
C ALA A 360 -26.88 20.28 18.06
N ASP A 361 -26.68 18.99 18.34
CA ASP A 361 -25.70 18.50 19.33
C ASP A 361 -24.28 19.03 19.05
N LEU A 362 -23.84 19.01 17.78
CA LEU A 362 -22.53 19.50 17.36
C LEU A 362 -22.43 21.02 17.47
N ARG A 363 -23.49 21.78 17.12
CA ARG A 363 -23.52 23.24 17.19
C ARG A 363 -23.37 23.73 18.64
N GLU A 364 -24.01 23.07 19.59
CA GLU A 364 -23.84 23.35 21.02
C GLU A 364 -22.43 22.96 21.51
N TRP A 365 -21.92 21.78 21.10
CA TRP A 365 -20.61 21.28 21.52
C TRP A 365 -19.41 22.16 21.10
N ILE A 366 -19.53 22.87 19.98
CA ILE A 366 -18.47 23.76 19.45
C ILE A 366 -18.60 25.22 19.90
N GLN A 367 -19.64 25.56 20.67
CA GLN A 367 -19.93 26.96 21.01
C GLN A 367 -18.75 27.61 21.76
N GLY A 368 -18.31 28.78 21.28
CA GLY A 368 -17.20 29.54 21.88
C GLY A 368 -15.80 28.97 21.62
N ARG A 369 -15.63 27.98 20.73
CA ARG A 369 -14.34 27.38 20.37
C ARG A 369 -13.80 27.90 19.04
N ASP A 370 -12.49 27.89 18.85
CA ASP A 370 -11.86 28.40 17.63
C ASP A 370 -12.09 27.47 16.41
N ARG A 371 -12.23 28.06 15.22
CA ARG A 371 -12.52 27.32 13.98
C ARG A 371 -11.40 26.37 13.56
N SER A 372 -10.15 26.60 13.98
CA SER A 372 -9.01 25.73 13.68
C SER A 372 -8.91 24.50 14.58
N GLU A 373 -9.60 24.48 15.72
CA GLU A 373 -9.60 23.34 16.64
C GLU A 373 -10.23 22.09 16.01
N ASN A 374 -9.77 20.91 16.45
CA ASN A 374 -10.47 19.65 16.17
C ASN A 374 -11.82 19.61 16.92
N VAL A 375 -12.88 19.14 16.27
CA VAL A 375 -14.21 19.00 16.88
C VAL A 375 -14.15 18.13 18.14
N PHE A 376 -13.37 17.04 18.07
CA PHE A 376 -13.23 16.04 19.12
C PHE A 376 -11.77 15.65 19.36
N ASN A 377 -11.40 15.39 20.61
CA ASN A 377 -10.17 14.69 20.99
C ASN A 377 -10.37 13.17 20.95
N VAL A 378 -10.40 12.59 19.74
CA VAL A 378 -10.57 11.13 19.57
C VAL A 378 -9.32 10.37 20.06
N PRO A 379 -9.38 9.54 21.13
CA PRO A 379 -8.19 8.86 21.64
C PRO A 379 -7.64 7.82 20.66
N ALA A 380 -6.33 7.57 20.67
CA ALA A 380 -5.74 6.43 19.92
C ALA A 380 -6.29 5.08 20.43
N GLY A 381 -6.47 4.95 21.74
CA GLY A 381 -7.04 3.77 22.40
C GLY A 381 -8.57 3.72 22.44
N ILE A 382 -9.29 4.43 21.56
CA ILE A 382 -10.76 4.54 21.62
C ILE A 382 -11.49 3.19 21.60
N LEU A 383 -10.96 2.16 20.92
CA LEU A 383 -11.51 0.79 20.98
C LEU A 383 -11.46 0.18 22.39
N ARG A 384 -10.38 0.40 23.15
CA ARG A 384 -10.26 -0.08 24.55
C ARG A 384 -11.22 0.67 25.48
N ILE A 385 -11.47 1.95 25.19
CA ILE A 385 -12.46 2.77 25.90
C ILE A 385 -13.86 2.24 25.61
N MET A 386 -14.20 2.04 24.33
CA MET A 386 -15.51 1.55 23.89
C MET A 386 -15.83 0.15 24.41
N ASN A 387 -14.85 -0.78 24.44
CA ASN A 387 -15.05 -2.11 25.05
C ASN A 387 -15.55 -1.99 26.50
N ARG A 388 -15.02 -1.04 27.29
CA ARG A 388 -15.46 -0.79 28.67
C ARG A 388 -16.80 -0.06 28.74
N ASP A 389 -17.19 0.71 27.72
CA ASP A 389 -18.53 1.31 27.63
C ASP A 389 -19.59 0.25 27.28
N LEU A 390 -19.28 -0.69 26.38
CA LEU A 390 -20.12 -1.86 26.07
C LEU A 390 -20.37 -2.72 27.32
N THR A 391 -19.33 -3.06 28.08
CA THR A 391 -19.47 -3.78 29.35
C THR A 391 -20.34 -3.02 30.35
N ALA A 392 -20.14 -1.69 30.48
CA ALA A 392 -20.95 -0.86 31.37
C ALA A 392 -22.41 -0.69 30.91
N ALA A 393 -22.68 -0.86 29.61
CA ALA A 393 -24.02 -0.80 29.02
C ALA A 393 -24.76 -2.17 29.03
N GLY A 394 -24.10 -3.25 29.46
CA GLY A 394 -24.63 -4.62 29.33
C GLY A 394 -24.81 -5.04 27.87
N ILE A 395 -23.86 -4.69 27.00
CA ILE A 395 -23.88 -5.03 25.57
C ILE A 395 -22.78 -6.03 25.29
N ASP A 396 -23.16 -7.22 24.84
CA ASP A 396 -22.21 -8.23 24.43
C ASP A 396 -21.47 -7.81 23.17
N LYS A 397 -20.14 -7.85 23.28
CA LYS A 397 -19.24 -7.42 22.22
C LYS A 397 -19.26 -8.35 21.01
N THR A 398 -19.57 -9.62 21.23
CA THR A 398 -19.63 -10.67 20.21
C THR A 398 -21.02 -11.28 20.28
N ASP A 399 -21.69 -11.48 19.14
CA ASP A 399 -22.97 -12.21 19.10
C ASP A 399 -22.79 -13.73 19.01
N ALA A 400 -23.92 -14.46 18.99
CA ALA A 400 -23.97 -15.92 18.91
C ALA A 400 -23.22 -16.48 17.68
N ASP A 401 -23.12 -15.70 16.60
CA ASP A 401 -22.48 -16.05 15.34
C ASP A 401 -21.01 -15.59 15.24
N GLY A 402 -20.44 -15.05 16.32
CA GLY A 402 -19.05 -14.60 16.35
C GLY A 402 -18.78 -13.24 15.69
N CYS A 403 -19.81 -12.47 15.31
CA CYS A 403 -19.65 -11.12 14.77
C CYS A 403 -19.39 -10.12 15.91
N VAL A 404 -18.46 -9.18 15.69
CA VAL A 404 -17.83 -8.37 16.75
C VAL A 404 -18.10 -6.88 16.60
N ILE A 405 -18.47 -6.23 17.71
CA ILE A 405 -18.53 -4.77 17.82
C ILE A 405 -17.10 -4.20 17.99
N HIS A 406 -16.71 -3.34 17.06
CA HIS A 406 -15.47 -2.58 17.06
C HIS A 406 -15.70 -1.19 16.41
N ILE A 407 -14.72 -0.28 16.42
CA ILE A 407 -14.94 1.11 15.93
C ILE A 407 -15.47 1.16 14.48
N HIS A 408 -14.98 0.29 13.59
CA HIS A 408 -15.49 0.21 12.21
C HIS A 408 -16.90 -0.38 12.12
N ALA A 409 -17.38 -1.07 13.17
CA ALA A 409 -18.73 -1.65 13.21
C ALA A 409 -19.78 -0.55 13.38
N LEU A 410 -19.46 0.57 14.04
CA LEU A 410 -20.34 1.76 14.08
C LEU A 410 -20.64 2.29 12.67
N ARG A 411 -19.68 2.16 11.74
CA ARG A 411 -19.86 2.47 10.31
C ARG A 411 -20.60 1.35 9.55
N HIS A 412 -20.52 0.10 9.98
CA HIS A 412 -21.42 -0.95 9.49
C HIS A 412 -22.85 -0.66 9.92
N SER A 413 -23.11 -0.37 11.21
CA SER A 413 -24.41 0.06 11.72
C SER A 413 -25.00 1.19 10.86
N PHE A 414 -24.23 2.24 10.55
CA PHE A 414 -24.70 3.30 9.63
C PHE A 414 -25.22 2.76 8.30
N GLY A 415 -24.47 1.86 7.64
CA GLY A 415 -24.89 1.23 6.40
C GLY A 415 -26.15 0.38 6.56
N THR A 416 -26.22 -0.43 7.62
CA THR A 416 -27.36 -1.30 7.91
C THR A 416 -28.62 -0.52 8.28
N HIS A 417 -28.52 0.56 9.07
CA HIS A 417 -29.66 1.44 9.36
C HIS A 417 -30.17 2.18 8.12
N LEU A 418 -29.29 2.62 7.22
CA LEU A 418 -29.72 3.17 5.92
C LEU A 418 -30.48 2.13 5.11
N SER A 419 -30.02 0.87 5.09
CA SER A 419 -30.72 -0.22 4.41
C SER A 419 -32.09 -0.53 5.03
N ARG A 420 -32.16 -0.60 6.38
CA ARG A 420 -33.43 -0.78 7.12
C ARG A 420 -34.42 0.35 6.88
N ALA A 421 -33.94 1.58 6.73
CA ALA A 421 -34.75 2.76 6.40
C ALA A 421 -35.15 2.84 4.91
N GLY A 422 -34.99 1.78 4.12
CA GLY A 422 -35.36 1.73 2.70
C GLY A 422 -34.51 2.62 1.79
N VAL A 423 -33.34 3.11 2.23
CA VAL A 423 -32.52 4.02 1.43
C VAL A 423 -31.89 3.27 0.25
N ALA A 424 -32.23 3.71 -0.97
CA ALA A 424 -31.77 3.10 -2.20
C ALA A 424 -30.23 2.87 -2.23
N PRO A 425 -29.74 1.69 -2.68
CA PRO A 425 -28.32 1.31 -2.57
C PRO A 425 -27.33 2.34 -3.15
N ARG A 426 -27.71 3.07 -4.21
CA ARG A 426 -26.86 4.11 -4.81
C ARG A 426 -26.71 5.35 -3.92
N VAL A 427 -27.77 5.73 -3.20
CA VAL A 427 -27.79 6.85 -2.24
C VAL A 427 -26.99 6.47 -1.00
N ALA A 428 -27.20 5.27 -0.46
CA ALA A 428 -26.44 4.82 0.70
C ALA A 428 -24.97 4.50 0.35
N GLN A 429 -24.63 4.08 -0.88
CA GLN A 429 -23.23 4.06 -1.37
C GLN A 429 -22.59 5.45 -1.34
N ALA A 430 -23.33 6.49 -1.73
CA ALA A 430 -22.85 7.88 -1.71
C ALA A 430 -22.66 8.37 -0.25
N ALA A 431 -23.64 8.14 0.63
CA ALA A 431 -23.56 8.46 2.06
C ALA A 431 -22.37 7.76 2.75
N MET A 432 -22.17 6.47 2.47
CA MET A 432 -21.02 5.71 2.97
C MET A 432 -19.69 6.12 2.30
N ARG A 433 -19.70 6.80 1.15
CA ARG A 433 -18.51 7.15 0.35
C ARG A 433 -17.74 5.90 -0.10
N HIS A 434 -18.44 4.92 -0.66
CA HIS A 434 -17.85 3.72 -1.24
C HIS A 434 -17.57 3.89 -2.75
N SER A 435 -16.32 3.63 -3.16
CA SER A 435 -15.88 3.74 -4.56
C SER A 435 -16.49 2.70 -5.50
N ASP A 436 -16.97 1.59 -4.93
CA ASP A 436 -17.55 0.44 -5.61
C ASP A 436 -18.82 0.04 -4.84
N ILE A 437 -19.91 -0.24 -5.54
CA ILE A 437 -21.19 -0.59 -4.93
C ILE A 437 -21.13 -1.94 -4.21
N ALA A 438 -20.27 -2.86 -4.67
CA ALA A 438 -20.06 -4.15 -4.01
C ALA A 438 -19.59 -4.00 -2.56
N LEU A 439 -18.81 -2.96 -2.23
CA LEU A 439 -18.43 -2.67 -0.83
C LEU A 439 -19.65 -2.37 0.05
N THR A 440 -20.64 -1.69 -0.51
CA THR A 440 -21.88 -1.33 0.20
C THR A 440 -22.81 -2.52 0.32
N MET A 441 -23.01 -3.30 -0.76
CA MET A 441 -23.81 -4.52 -0.72
C MET A 441 -23.29 -5.54 0.31
N ASN A 442 -21.97 -5.75 0.36
CA ASN A 442 -21.32 -6.59 1.38
C ASN A 442 -21.39 -6.02 2.81
N THR A 443 -21.82 -4.76 2.99
CA THR A 443 -22.07 -4.14 4.31
C THR A 443 -23.53 -4.31 4.72
N TYR A 444 -24.47 -4.29 3.78
CA TYR A 444 -25.92 -4.41 4.05
C TYR A 444 -26.36 -5.81 4.46
N THR A 445 -25.63 -6.85 4.07
CA THR A 445 -25.90 -8.25 4.43
C THR A 445 -25.52 -8.57 5.89
N ASP A 446 -26.10 -7.84 6.83
CA ASP A 446 -26.45 -8.40 8.14
C ASP A 446 -27.91 -8.84 8.04
N ALA A 447 -28.12 -10.05 7.49
CA ALA A 447 -29.44 -10.54 7.09
C ALA A 447 -30.43 -10.61 8.27
N ARG A 448 -29.93 -10.71 9.51
CA ARG A 448 -30.71 -10.70 10.75
C ARG A 448 -31.44 -9.38 11.01
N LEU A 449 -31.00 -8.32 10.35
CA LEU A 449 -31.54 -6.97 10.49
C LEU A 449 -32.36 -6.52 9.27
N LEU A 450 -32.50 -7.38 8.26
CA LEU A 450 -33.45 -7.24 7.16
C LEU A 450 -34.67 -8.10 7.49
N ASP A 451 -35.88 -7.59 7.26
CA ASP A 451 -37.07 -8.44 7.42
C ASP A 451 -37.23 -9.34 6.20
N THR A 452 -36.48 -10.44 6.19
CA THR A 452 -36.55 -11.44 5.13
C THR A 452 -37.86 -12.23 5.15
N ALA A 453 -38.60 -12.22 6.27
CA ALA A 453 -39.90 -12.86 6.37
C ALA A 453 -40.95 -11.99 5.66
N GLU A 454 -41.06 -10.70 6.00
CA GLU A 454 -41.94 -9.74 5.32
C GLU A 454 -41.65 -9.70 3.80
N ALA A 455 -40.37 -9.72 3.40
CA ALA A 455 -39.99 -9.75 2.00
C ALA A 455 -40.39 -11.04 1.25
N VAL A 456 -40.55 -12.17 1.95
CA VAL A 456 -41.03 -13.45 1.39
C VAL A 456 -42.57 -13.50 1.40
N GLU A 457 -43.22 -13.00 2.45
CA GLU A 457 -44.70 -12.87 2.51
C GLU A 457 -45.24 -11.88 1.47
N ALA A 458 -44.44 -10.89 1.07
CA ALA A 458 -44.76 -9.97 -0.02
C ALA A 458 -44.68 -10.59 -1.43
N LEU A 459 -44.23 -11.85 -1.56
CA LEU A 459 -44.22 -12.55 -2.85
C LEU A 459 -45.65 -12.92 -3.28
N PRO A 460 -46.03 -12.71 -4.54
CA PRO A 460 -47.35 -13.09 -5.02
C PRO A 460 -47.50 -14.62 -5.02
N ILE A 461 -48.37 -15.14 -4.16
CA ILE A 461 -48.84 -16.52 -4.28
C ILE A 461 -49.61 -16.61 -5.61
N ALA A 462 -49.08 -17.39 -6.54
CA ALA A 462 -49.86 -17.87 -7.69
C ALA A 462 -51.00 -18.74 -7.14
N ARG A 463 -52.18 -18.14 -6.95
CA ARG A 463 -53.37 -18.90 -6.62
C ARG A 463 -53.72 -19.76 -7.82
N ASP A 464 -53.64 -21.08 -7.64
CA ASP A 464 -54.25 -22.02 -8.58
C ASP A 464 -55.71 -21.61 -8.79
N ALA A 465 -56.07 -21.38 -10.04
CA ALA A 465 -57.43 -20.99 -10.41
C ALA A 465 -58.35 -22.21 -10.30
N ASP A 466 -59.15 -22.25 -9.23
CA ASP A 466 -60.17 -23.28 -9.03
C ASP A 466 -61.14 -23.31 -10.24
N PRO A 467 -61.32 -24.46 -10.93
CA PRO A 467 -61.90 -24.45 -12.26
C PRO A 467 -63.42 -24.58 -12.23
N ARG A 468 -64.16 -23.45 -12.19
CA ARG A 468 -65.53 -23.29 -12.71
C ARG A 468 -66.00 -21.82 -12.75
N THR A 469 -65.94 -21.18 -13.92
CA THR A 469 -67.01 -20.25 -14.33
C THR A 469 -67.29 -20.42 -15.82
N VAL A 470 -68.56 -20.62 -16.17
CA VAL A 470 -69.00 -20.95 -17.53
C VAL A 470 -69.00 -19.71 -18.41
N ALA A 471 -68.49 -19.82 -19.65
CA ALA A 471 -68.49 -18.71 -20.60
C ALA A 471 -69.89 -18.51 -21.24
N PRO A 472 -70.37 -17.26 -21.41
CA PRO A 472 -71.51 -16.98 -22.27
C PRO A 472 -71.06 -16.90 -23.74
N MET A 473 -71.61 -17.79 -24.56
CA MET A 473 -71.51 -17.70 -26.03
C MET A 473 -72.49 -16.66 -26.57
N VAL A 474 -72.02 -15.62 -27.26
CA VAL A 474 -72.63 -15.02 -28.49
C VAL A 474 -71.57 -14.15 -29.17
N ALA A 475 -71.41 -14.29 -30.49
CA ALA A 475 -70.70 -13.35 -31.36
C ALA A 475 -71.62 -12.95 -32.54
N PRO A 476 -71.41 -11.75 -33.13
CA PRO A 476 -71.02 -11.68 -34.54
C PRO A 476 -69.85 -10.68 -34.76
N ASN A 477 -68.80 -10.99 -35.55
CA ASN A 477 -68.72 -10.87 -37.03
C ASN A 477 -69.04 -9.44 -37.55
N LEU A 478 -68.25 -8.73 -38.37
CA LEU A 478 -67.04 -9.00 -39.20
C LEU A 478 -66.07 -7.76 -39.11
N VAL A 479 -64.92 -7.58 -39.80
CA VAL A 479 -64.21 -8.17 -40.96
C VAL A 479 -62.68 -8.22 -40.67
N GLN A 480 -61.91 -9.07 -41.35
CA GLN A 480 -60.44 -8.95 -41.52
C GLN A 480 -60.08 -8.73 -43.00
N PRO A 481 -58.90 -8.16 -43.31
CA PRO A 481 -57.76 -9.01 -43.67
C PRO A 481 -56.56 -8.77 -42.74
N LYS A 482 -55.90 -9.81 -42.19
CA LYS A 482 -55.01 -10.80 -42.85
C LYS A 482 -53.77 -10.13 -43.48
N GLN A 483 -52.55 -10.61 -43.28
CA GLN A 483 -52.03 -11.84 -42.65
C GLN A 483 -50.56 -11.56 -42.19
N ASN A 484 -50.12 -11.98 -41.00
CA ASN A 484 -49.32 -13.19 -40.70
C ASN A 484 -47.85 -13.14 -41.20
N GLU A 485 -46.85 -13.83 -40.64
CA GLU A 485 -46.73 -14.90 -39.62
C GLU A 485 -45.41 -14.58 -38.81
N SER A 486 -45.34 -14.55 -37.47
CA SER A 486 -45.22 -15.65 -36.48
C SER A 486 -43.92 -16.50 -36.61
N ILE A 487 -42.98 -16.56 -35.63
CA ILE A 487 -42.91 -17.47 -34.42
C ILE A 487 -42.59 -18.95 -34.84
N PRO A 488 -41.93 -19.87 -34.07
CA PRO A 488 -41.38 -19.85 -32.69
C PRO A 488 -39.92 -20.38 -32.48
N ASP A 489 -39.58 -20.29 -31.19
CA ASP A 489 -38.68 -21.03 -30.28
C ASP A 489 -38.61 -22.59 -30.34
N HIS A 490 -37.72 -23.14 -29.49
CA HIS A 490 -37.71 -24.43 -28.75
C HIS A 490 -36.87 -25.67 -29.18
N SER A 491 -35.73 -25.84 -28.48
CA SER A 491 -35.27 -26.98 -27.64
C SER A 491 -35.32 -28.46 -28.08
N ALA A 492 -34.21 -29.19 -27.85
CA ALA A 492 -34.15 -30.46 -27.10
C ALA A 492 -32.68 -30.89 -26.77
N ASP A 493 -32.52 -31.79 -25.79
CA ASP A 493 -31.30 -32.53 -25.38
C ASP A 493 -30.82 -33.53 -26.50
N ASP A 494 -29.76 -34.35 -26.41
CA ASP A 494 -29.07 -34.98 -25.26
C ASP A 494 -27.66 -35.53 -25.63
N SER A 495 -26.90 -35.96 -24.61
CA SER A 495 -25.85 -37.00 -24.54
C SER A 495 -24.74 -37.18 -25.62
N ASP A 496 -23.47 -37.25 -25.16
CA ASP A 496 -22.67 -38.49 -25.02
C ASP A 496 -21.13 -38.33 -25.28
N GLU A 497 -20.37 -39.38 -24.94
CA GLU A 497 -18.92 -39.44 -24.74
C GLU A 497 -18.00 -39.21 -25.98
N GLY A 498 -16.76 -38.78 -25.68
CA GLY A 498 -15.61 -39.57 -26.13
C GLY A 498 -14.78 -39.12 -27.35
N THR A 499 -13.47 -38.92 -27.07
CA THR A 499 -12.29 -39.09 -27.96
C THR A 499 -11.69 -37.90 -28.74
N ASN A 500 -10.61 -37.38 -28.17
CA ASN A 500 -9.26 -37.35 -28.77
C ASN A 500 -9.11 -37.08 -30.29
N ARG A 501 -8.60 -35.87 -30.65
CA ARG A 501 -7.36 -35.74 -31.46
C ARG A 501 -6.81 -34.32 -31.55
N GLU A 502 -5.49 -34.22 -31.53
CA GLU A 502 -4.74 -33.01 -31.89
C GLU A 502 -4.93 -32.64 -33.38
N LYS A 503 -4.94 -31.34 -33.70
CA LYS A 503 -3.81 -30.72 -34.45
C LYS A 503 -3.89 -29.19 -34.65
N ALA A 504 -2.71 -28.61 -34.51
CA ALA A 504 -2.22 -27.31 -34.96
C ALA A 504 -3.11 -26.44 -35.90
N ARG A 505 -3.36 -25.19 -35.47
CA ARG A 505 -3.61 -24.08 -36.40
C ARG A 505 -2.31 -23.33 -36.72
N LYS A 506 -1.97 -23.28 -38.01
CA LYS A 506 -0.81 -22.58 -38.57
C LYS A 506 -0.99 -21.06 -38.49
N THR A 507 0.15 -20.37 -38.42
CA THR A 507 0.29 -18.93 -38.65
C THR A 507 0.11 -18.56 -40.14
N LEU A 508 -0.82 -17.65 -40.42
CA LEU A 508 -0.78 -16.62 -41.47
C LEU A 508 -1.65 -15.47 -40.90
N GLY A 509 -1.28 -14.19 -40.97
CA GLY A 509 -0.43 -13.55 -41.97
C GLY A 509 -1.33 -12.68 -42.84
N PHE A 510 -1.69 -11.48 -42.33
CA PHE A 510 -2.50 -10.52 -43.06
C PHE A 510 -1.84 -9.13 -43.03
N THR A 511 -1.71 -8.51 -44.20
CA THR A 511 -1.03 -7.24 -44.45
C THR A 511 -1.87 -6.38 -45.39
N GLY A 512 -1.72 -5.05 -45.29
CA GLY A 512 -2.55 -4.06 -46.00
C GLY A 512 -3.84 -3.72 -45.23
N PHE A 513 -4.36 -2.50 -45.21
CA PHE A 513 -4.04 -1.21 -45.87
C PHE A 513 -4.57 -0.11 -44.86
N SER A 514 -4.21 1.19 -44.83
CA SER A 514 -3.67 2.13 -45.83
C SER A 514 -2.84 3.25 -45.17
N ASP A 515 -2.01 3.92 -45.97
CA ASP A 515 -1.43 5.25 -45.70
C ASP A 515 -2.47 6.37 -45.55
N VAL A 516 -2.20 7.35 -44.67
CA VAL A 516 -2.44 8.79 -44.93
C VAL A 516 -1.43 9.68 -44.17
N GLY A 517 -0.67 10.49 -44.91
CA GLY A 517 -0.38 11.88 -44.52
C GLY A 517 0.79 12.15 -43.58
N ALA A 518 1.95 12.49 -44.14
CA ALA A 518 3.02 13.15 -43.41
C ALA A 518 2.71 14.64 -43.15
N THR A 519 2.92 15.11 -41.92
CA THR A 519 3.06 16.54 -41.62
C THR A 519 4.24 16.77 -40.69
N ARG A 520 5.24 17.53 -41.18
CA ARG A 520 6.30 18.10 -40.33
C ARG A 520 5.67 19.15 -39.41
N PHE A 521 6.08 19.18 -38.14
CA PHE A 521 6.14 20.42 -37.37
C PHE A 521 7.41 20.44 -36.52
N GLU A 522 8.00 21.63 -36.42
CA GLU A 522 9.39 21.83 -36.00
C GLU A 522 9.55 21.97 -34.47
N ARG A 523 10.81 21.95 -34.02
CA ARG A 523 11.17 22.23 -32.63
C ARG A 523 11.17 23.73 -32.39
N ALA A 524 10.39 24.19 -31.41
CA ALA A 524 10.56 25.53 -30.84
C ALA A 524 11.45 25.47 -29.58
N THR A 525 12.67 26.00 -29.70
CA THR A 525 13.46 26.46 -28.56
C THR A 525 12.96 27.82 -28.10
N SER A 526 12.88 28.08 -26.79
CA SER A 526 12.93 29.46 -26.28
C SER A 526 13.55 29.52 -24.87
N THR A 527 14.34 30.56 -24.65
CA THR A 527 15.10 30.86 -23.44
C THR A 527 14.95 32.33 -23.07
N SER A 528 14.30 32.63 -21.94
CA SER A 528 14.42 33.88 -21.15
C SER A 528 13.70 33.65 -19.82
N ARG A 529 14.33 33.82 -18.65
CA ARG A 529 14.67 35.11 -17.98
C ARG A 529 13.46 36.04 -17.81
N THR A 530 12.83 35.97 -16.64
CA THR A 530 12.97 36.98 -15.56
C THR A 530 12.84 36.29 -14.21
#